data_AF-A0A497D4U4-F1
#
_entry.id   AF-A0A497D4U4-F1
#
_cell.length_a   1.000
_cell.length_b   1.000
_cell.length_c   1.000
_cell.angle_alpha   90.00
_cell.angle_beta   90.00
_cell.angle_gamma   90.00
#
_symmetry.space_group_name_H-M   'P 1'
#
loop_
_entity.id
_entity.type
_entity.pdbx_description
1 polymer ?
#
loop_
_entity_poly.entity_id
_entity_poly.type
_entity_poly.pdbx_seq_one_letter_code
_entity_poly.pdbx_strand_id
1 'polypeptide(L)' 'DANSEKEYFVHASGLIDRINEDDEVTFELAEGKRGLNAVNVKLA' A
#
# COMPACT_ATOMS: atom_id res chain seq x y z
N ASP A 1 4.08 -10.26 -19.91
CA ASP A 1 4.55 -9.74 -18.63
C ASP A 1 3.44 -9.12 -17.82
N ALA A 2 3.03 -9.81 -16.76
CA ALA A 2 1.92 -9.44 -15.88
C ALA A 2 2.40 -8.57 -14.71
N ASN A 3 3.34 -7.66 -14.95
CA ASN A 3 3.75 -6.68 -13.95
C ASN A 3 2.81 -5.47 -14.06
N SER A 4 1.51 -5.75 -13.85
CA SER A 4 0.48 -4.74 -13.84
C SER A 4 0.75 -3.87 -12.62
N GLU A 5 1.05 -2.60 -12.86
CA GLU A 5 1.04 -1.51 -11.88
C GLU A 5 -0.36 -1.46 -11.24
N LYS A 6 -0.63 -2.38 -10.32
CA LYS A 6 -1.91 -2.49 -9.64
C LYS A 6 -1.95 -1.40 -8.60
N GLU A 7 -2.83 -0.44 -8.80
CA GLU A 7 -3.12 0.59 -7.82
C GLU A 7 -3.90 -0.03 -6.67
N TYR A 8 -3.38 0.12 -5.45
CA TYR A 8 -4.01 -0.35 -4.23
C TYR A 8 -4.39 0.84 -3.36
N PHE A 9 -5.61 0.80 -2.80
CA PHE A 9 -6.05 1.84 -1.90
C PHE A 9 -5.39 1.67 -0.52
N VAL A 10 -4.71 2.73 -0.09
CA VAL A 10 -4.21 2.90 1.27
C VAL A 10 -5.07 3.92 2.01
N HIS A 11 -5.35 3.65 3.29
CA HIS A 11 -5.97 4.63 4.16
C HIS A 11 -4.88 5.30 5.00
N ALA A 12 -5.00 6.61 5.27
CA ALA A 12 -3.99 7.36 6.03
C ALA A 12 -3.74 6.79 7.44
N SER A 13 -4.69 6.03 8.01
CA SER A 13 -4.50 5.32 9.29
C SER A 13 -3.59 4.09 9.21
N GLY A 14 -3.30 3.59 8.01
CA GLY A 14 -2.45 2.41 7.75
C GLY A 14 -1.00 2.77 7.45
N LEU A 15 -0.67 4.06 7.49
CA LEU A 15 0.70 4.58 7.36
C LEU A 15 1.39 4.46 8.71
N ILE A 16 2.42 3.62 8.78
CA ILE A 16 3.26 3.47 9.98
C ILE A 16 4.26 4.62 10.05
N ASP A 17 4.77 5.03 8.88
CA ASP A 17 5.79 6.05 8.73
C ASP A 17 5.36 7.17 7.78
N ARG A 18 6.08 8.29 7.86
CA ARG A 18 5.94 9.37 6.87
C ARG A 18 6.67 8.97 5.59
N ILE A 19 5.88 8.72 4.55
CA ILE A 19 6.34 8.43 3.19
C ILE A 19 6.05 9.63 2.28
N ASN A 20 6.97 9.92 1.38
CA ASN A 20 6.85 10.99 0.39
C ASN A 20 6.64 10.41 -1.02
N GLU A 21 6.32 11.30 -1.95
CA GLU A 21 6.37 10.98 -3.38
C GLU A 21 7.80 10.51 -3.74
N ASP A 22 7.90 9.47 -4.57
CA ASP A 22 9.13 8.75 -4.94
C ASP A 22 9.76 7.80 -3.91
N ASP A 23 9.22 7.69 -2.68
CA ASP A 23 9.72 6.72 -1.71
C ASP A 23 9.29 5.28 -2.05
N GLU A 24 10.25 4.35 -2.04
CA GLU A 24 9.95 2.93 -2.21
C GLU A 24 9.40 2.35 -0.89
N VAL A 25 8.19 1.80 -0.95
CA VAL A 25 7.46 1.35 0.23
C VAL A 25 7.06 -0.10 0.11
N THR A 26 7.15 -0.83 1.21
CA THR A 26 6.50 -2.14 1.34
C THR A 26 5.17 -2.00 2.05
N PHE A 27 4.18 -2.74 1.54
CA PHE A 27 2.87 -2.87 2.15
C PHE A 27 2.41 -4.32 2.05
N GLU A 28 1.48 -4.67 2.93
CA GLU A 28 0.80 -5.96 2.88
C GLU A 28 -0.59 -5.78 2.26
N LEU A 29 -0.99 -6.74 1.44
CA LEU A 29 -2.33 -6.76 0.86
C LEU A 29 -3.27 -7.54 1.77
N ALA A 30 -4.32 -6.87 2.22
CA ALA A 30 -5.38 -7.47 3.04
C ALA A 30 -6.73 -7.33 2.36
N GLU A 31 -7.55 -8.39 2.41
CA GLU A 31 -8.91 -8.36 1.85
C GLU A 31 -9.85 -7.63 2.82
N GLY A 32 -10.27 -6.42 2.44
CA GLY A 32 -11.22 -5.62 3.19
C GLY A 32 -12.64 -5.73 2.64
N LYS A 33 -13.59 -5.09 3.33
CA LYS A 33 -15.02 -5.07 2.94
C LYS A 33 -15.30 -4.54 1.53
N ARG A 34 -14.34 -3.86 0.88
CA ARG A 34 -14.49 -3.26 -0.45
C ARG A 34 -13.44 -3.74 -1.47
N GLY A 35 -12.66 -4.78 -1.14
CA GLY A 35 -11.60 -5.29 -2.01
C GLY A 35 -10.24 -5.38 -1.32
N LEU A 36 -9.19 -5.56 -2.12
CA LEU A 36 -7.81 -5.61 -1.65
C LEU A 36 -7.33 -4.21 -1.23
N ASN A 37 -6.90 -4.11 0.02
CA ASN A 37 -6.40 -2.89 0.63
C ASN A 37 -4.93 -3.06 0.98
N ALA A 38 -4.15 -2.00 0.82
CA ALA A 38 -2.77 -1.95 1.33
C ALA A 38 -2.81 -1.59 2.83
N VAL A 39 -2.21 -2.43 3.66
CA VAL A 39 -2.06 -2.25 5.12
C VAL A 39 -0.60 -2.36 5.53
N ASN A 40 -0.25 -1.88 6.72
CA ASN A 40 1.12 -1.86 7.25
C ASN A 40 2.13 -1.22 6.28
N VAL A 41 1.77 -0.06 5.72
CA VAL A 41 2.64 0.62 4.75
C VAL A 41 3.82 1.23 5.48
N LYS A 42 5.02 0.86 5.05
CA LYS A 42 6.31 1.25 5.60
C LYS A 42 7.31 1.49 4.47
N LEU A 43 8.35 2.27 4.75
CA LEU A 43 9.51 2.37 3.86
C LEU A 43 10.16 0.99 3.67
N ALA A 44 10.58 0.68 2.45
CA ALA A 44 11.18 -0.61 2.08
C ALA A 44 12.54 -0.86 2.75
#